data_AF-A0A2V6HSQ7-F1
#
_entry.id   AF-A0A2V6HSQ7-F1
#
_cell.length_a   1.000
_cell.length_b   1.000
_cell.length_c   1.000
_cell.angle_alpha   90.00
_cell.angle_beta   90.00
_cell.angle_gamma   90.00
#
_symmetry.space_group_name_H-M   'P 1'
#
loop_
_entity.id
_entity.type
_entity.pdbx_description
1 polymer ?
#
loop_
_entity_poly.entity_id
_entity_poly.type
_entity_poly.pdbx_seq_one_letter_code
_entity_poly.pdbx_strand_id
1 'polypeptide(L)'
;MITAGLGYVDYLTGYEQTFLLFYLVPIGLATWFGNFWIGFAFSMFSIVAWVVSDVVAGVPTVGLWNIGMAIGSYAVFTSLLSKLRTLLNELDQRVRDRTAALKREMAERERLDQEIAEVADRERRRLGQNLHDGLGQHLTGTALAAQVLREKLADRSASEVADADKVVHYLEEGIDLTRNLARGFFSPELEADGLNVALYGLAANITERFRVPCTCSADDAVRVGDATT
;
A
#
# COMPACT_ATOMS: atom_id res chain seq x y z
N MET A 1 -19.88 -45.36 5.91
CA MET A 1 -21.31 -45.65 6.15
C MET A 1 -22.20 -45.13 5.02
N ILE A 2 -22.03 -43.88 4.56
CA ILE A 2 -22.83 -43.27 3.48
C ILE A 2 -22.67 -43.98 2.12
N THR A 3 -21.45 -44.42 1.77
CA THR A 3 -21.16 -45.13 0.50
C THR A 3 -21.75 -46.55 0.44
N ALA A 4 -21.76 -47.25 1.58
CA ALA A 4 -22.36 -48.58 1.68
C ALA A 4 -23.89 -48.52 1.57
N GLY A 5 -24.51 -47.46 2.09
CA GLY A 5 -25.95 -47.19 1.92
C GLY A 5 -26.32 -46.87 0.48
N LEU A 6 -25.53 -46.03 -0.21
CA LEU A 6 -25.75 -45.71 -1.63
C LEU A 6 -25.61 -46.95 -2.53
N GLY A 7 -24.62 -47.81 -2.29
CA GLY A 7 -24.43 -49.04 -3.06
C GLY A 7 -25.57 -50.05 -2.89
N TYR A 8 -26.19 -50.10 -1.72
CA TYR A 8 -27.37 -50.94 -1.48
C TYR A 8 -28.62 -50.39 -2.17
N VAL A 9 -28.75 -49.06 -2.24
CA VAL A 9 -29.84 -48.39 -2.98
C VAL A 9 -29.64 -48.54 -4.49
N ASP A 10 -28.42 -48.42 -5.02
CA ASP A 10 -28.09 -48.68 -6.43
C ASP A 10 -28.46 -50.12 -6.84
N TYR A 11 -28.15 -51.09 -5.97
CA TYR A 11 -28.46 -52.51 -6.20
C TYR A 11 -29.97 -52.78 -6.30
N LEU A 12 -30.80 -52.00 -5.59
CA LEU A 12 -32.26 -52.11 -5.60
C LEU A 12 -32.94 -51.37 -6.76
N THR A 13 -32.28 -50.37 -7.37
CA THR A 13 -32.96 -49.44 -8.30
C THR A 13 -32.79 -49.79 -9.78
N GLY A 14 -31.92 -50.73 -10.13
CA GLY A 14 -31.76 -51.19 -11.52
C GLY A 14 -30.94 -50.23 -12.40
N TYR A 15 -30.21 -50.82 -13.34
CA TYR A 15 -29.00 -50.34 -14.01
C TYR A 15 -29.19 -49.23 -15.08
N GLU A 16 -30.09 -48.25 -14.89
CA GLU A 16 -30.41 -47.28 -15.96
C GLU A 16 -30.09 -45.80 -15.62
N GLN A 17 -29.77 -45.44 -14.37
CA GLN A 17 -29.37 -44.07 -14.02
C GLN A 17 -28.17 -44.03 -13.07
N THR A 18 -26.96 -44.04 -13.64
CA THR A 18 -25.71 -43.98 -12.86
C THR A 18 -25.50 -42.57 -12.29
N PHE A 19 -25.75 -42.37 -11.00
CA PHE A 19 -25.47 -41.11 -10.29
C PHE A 19 -23.97 -40.94 -9.96
N LEU A 20 -23.13 -40.96 -10.99
CA LEU A 20 -21.66 -40.85 -10.93
C LEU A 20 -21.20 -39.58 -10.17
N LEU A 21 -21.99 -38.51 -10.24
CA LEU A 21 -21.74 -37.23 -9.56
C LEU A 21 -21.79 -37.34 -8.03
N PHE A 22 -22.63 -38.21 -7.47
CA PHE A 22 -22.78 -38.38 -6.02
C PHE A 22 -21.66 -39.22 -5.40
N TYR A 23 -21.02 -40.10 -6.18
CA TYR A 23 -19.84 -40.84 -5.75
C TYR A 23 -18.56 -40.00 -5.77
N LEU A 24 -18.50 -38.95 -6.59
CA LEU A 24 -17.35 -38.04 -6.67
C LEU A 24 -17.24 -37.11 -5.46
N VAL A 25 -18.34 -36.74 -4.81
CA VAL A 25 -18.34 -35.81 -3.67
C VAL A 25 -17.61 -36.40 -2.43
N PRO A 26 -17.87 -37.64 -1.98
CA PRO A 26 -17.13 -38.25 -0.88
C PRO A 26 -15.66 -38.52 -1.23
N ILE A 27 -15.37 -38.89 -2.48
CA ILE A 27 -14.00 -39.14 -2.96
C ILE A 27 -13.21 -37.82 -2.98
N GLY A 28 -13.81 -36.73 -3.47
CA GLY A 28 -13.20 -35.40 -3.46
C GLY A 28 -12.95 -34.88 -2.04
N LEU A 29 -13.93 -35.03 -1.13
CA LEU A 29 -13.80 -34.66 0.28
C LEU A 29 -12.73 -35.50 1.01
N ALA A 30 -12.68 -36.80 0.76
CA ALA A 30 -11.65 -37.69 1.33
C ALA A 30 -10.25 -37.37 0.78
N THR A 31 -10.14 -36.93 -0.48
CA THR A 31 -8.87 -36.52 -1.09
C THR A 31 -8.40 -35.15 -0.57
N TRP A 32 -9.34 -34.25 -0.27
CA TRP A 32 -9.04 -32.90 0.24
C TRP A 32 -8.66 -32.88 1.73
N PHE A 33 -9.26 -33.76 2.54
CA PHE A 33 -9.01 -33.84 3.99
C PHE A 33 -8.13 -35.03 4.41
N GLY A 34 -7.68 -35.84 3.45
CA GLY A 34 -7.01 -37.10 3.72
C GLY A 34 -5.53 -37.00 3.98
N ASN A 35 -5.20 -36.78 5.25
CA ASN A 35 -3.87 -37.09 5.79
C ASN A 35 -3.42 -38.47 5.29
N PHE A 36 -2.14 -38.60 4.90
CA PHE A 36 -1.36 -39.77 4.43
C PHE A 36 -1.96 -41.18 4.62
N TRP A 37 -2.65 -41.41 5.73
CA TRP A 37 -3.43 -42.59 6.10
C TRP A 37 -4.58 -42.97 5.17
N ILE A 38 -5.25 -42.03 4.48
CA ILE A 38 -6.41 -42.38 3.62
C ILE A 38 -5.96 -43.15 2.36
N GLY A 39 -4.83 -42.76 1.77
CA GLY A 39 -4.23 -43.47 0.63
C GLY A 39 -3.78 -44.89 1.00
N PHE A 40 -3.24 -45.06 2.21
CA PHE A 40 -2.89 -46.37 2.78
C PHE A 40 -4.12 -47.23 3.08
N ALA A 41 -5.19 -46.63 3.61
CA ALA A 41 -6.42 -47.34 3.94
C ALA A 41 -7.16 -47.84 2.68
N PHE A 42 -7.24 -47.03 1.63
CA PHE A 42 -7.92 -47.41 0.37
C PHE A 42 -7.22 -48.58 -0.33
N SER A 43 -5.90 -48.54 -0.35
CA SER A 43 -5.07 -49.57 -0.97
C SER A 43 -5.02 -50.85 -0.12
N MET A 44 -5.03 -50.75 1.20
CA MET A 44 -5.26 -51.89 2.10
C MET A 44 -6.64 -52.52 1.87
N PHE A 45 -7.69 -51.72 1.69
CA PHE A 45 -9.03 -52.20 1.40
C PHE A 45 -9.10 -52.92 0.03
N SER A 46 -8.43 -52.39 -0.98
CA SER A 46 -8.32 -53.04 -2.30
C SER A 46 -7.53 -54.36 -2.25
N ILE A 47 -6.46 -54.44 -1.45
CA ILE A 47 -5.70 -55.68 -1.24
C ILE A 47 -6.57 -56.73 -0.52
N VAL A 48 -7.33 -56.33 0.50
CA VAL A 48 -8.24 -57.23 1.22
C VAL A 48 -9.36 -57.73 0.32
N ALA A 49 -10.02 -56.84 -0.42
CA ALA A 49 -11.05 -57.22 -1.39
C ALA A 49 -10.50 -58.16 -2.48
N TRP A 50 -9.25 -57.94 -2.91
CA TRP A 50 -8.57 -58.80 -3.87
C TRP A 50 -8.27 -60.20 -3.32
N VAL A 51 -7.68 -60.32 -2.12
CA VAL A 51 -7.38 -61.61 -1.48
C VAL A 51 -8.65 -62.44 -1.30
N VAL A 52 -9.75 -61.81 -0.89
CA VAL A 52 -11.04 -62.48 -0.73
C VAL A 52 -11.57 -63.01 -2.08
N SER A 53 -11.44 -62.22 -3.16
CA SER A 53 -11.87 -62.65 -4.50
C SER A 53 -11.02 -63.80 -5.04
N ASP A 54 -9.71 -63.81 -4.79
CA ASP A 54 -8.78 -64.81 -5.34
C ASP A 54 -8.87 -66.15 -4.61
N VAL A 55 -9.07 -66.11 -3.28
CA VAL A 55 -9.37 -67.29 -2.45
C VAL A 55 -10.67 -67.96 -2.89
N VAL A 56 -11.67 -67.18 -3.31
CA VAL A 56 -12.94 -67.70 -3.83
C VAL A 56 -12.79 -68.26 -5.26
N ALA A 57 -11.87 -67.74 -6.07
CA ALA A 57 -11.72 -68.11 -7.48
C ALA A 57 -10.70 -69.24 -7.76
N GLY A 58 -9.73 -69.49 -6.87
CA GLY A 58 -8.80 -70.62 -6.96
C GLY A 58 -7.74 -70.54 -8.08
N VAL A 59 -7.35 -69.34 -8.55
CA VAL A 59 -6.48 -69.14 -9.72
C VAL A 59 -5.11 -68.55 -9.36
N PRO A 60 -3.98 -69.25 -9.53
CA PRO A 60 -2.68 -68.81 -8.99
C PRO A 60 -1.88 -67.80 -9.83
N THR A 61 -2.20 -67.59 -11.11
CA THR A 61 -1.37 -66.76 -12.04
C THR A 61 -1.66 -65.25 -12.00
N VAL A 62 -2.76 -64.81 -11.40
CA VAL A 62 -3.19 -63.39 -11.35
C VAL A 62 -2.48 -62.62 -10.21
N GLY A 63 -1.94 -63.32 -9.21
CA GLY A 63 -1.35 -62.68 -8.02
C GLY A 63 -0.05 -61.90 -8.25
N LEU A 64 0.85 -62.38 -9.10
CA LEU A 64 2.13 -61.68 -9.35
C LEU A 64 1.94 -60.36 -10.12
N TRP A 65 1.07 -60.34 -11.13
CA TRP A 65 0.74 -59.13 -11.89
C TRP A 65 0.07 -58.06 -11.00
N ASN A 66 -0.81 -58.49 -10.08
CA ASN A 66 -1.50 -57.59 -9.18
C ASN A 66 -0.60 -57.00 -8.09
N ILE A 67 0.37 -57.76 -7.56
CA ILE A 67 1.39 -57.20 -6.64
C ILE A 67 2.22 -56.12 -7.35
N GLY A 68 2.61 -56.36 -8.61
CA GLY A 68 3.31 -55.36 -9.43
C GLY A 68 2.50 -54.07 -9.63
N MET A 69 1.21 -54.19 -9.98
CA MET A 69 0.29 -53.06 -10.13
C MET A 69 0.06 -52.30 -8.82
N ALA A 70 -0.04 -53.01 -7.68
CA ALA A 70 -0.16 -52.39 -6.36
C ALA A 70 1.09 -51.58 -6.02
N ILE A 71 2.30 -52.18 -6.13
CA ILE A 71 3.57 -51.48 -5.88
C ILE A 71 3.71 -50.25 -6.80
N GLY A 72 3.38 -50.39 -8.08
CA GLY A 72 3.40 -49.29 -9.04
C GLY A 72 2.45 -48.15 -8.65
N SER A 73 1.21 -48.45 -8.25
CA SER A 73 0.24 -47.42 -7.86
C SER A 73 0.63 -46.70 -6.58
N TYR A 74 1.15 -47.40 -5.57
CA TYR A 74 1.71 -46.78 -4.37
C TYR A 74 2.94 -45.92 -4.67
N ALA A 75 3.86 -46.39 -5.52
CA ALA A 75 5.04 -45.63 -5.89
C ALA A 75 4.66 -44.34 -6.63
N VAL A 76 3.70 -44.40 -7.56
CA VAL A 76 3.17 -43.23 -8.27
C VAL A 76 2.47 -42.28 -7.31
N PHE A 77 1.60 -42.79 -6.42
CA PHE A 77 0.86 -41.98 -5.47
C PHE A 77 1.77 -41.27 -4.46
N THR A 78 2.71 -42.00 -3.84
CA THR A 78 3.70 -41.43 -2.92
C THR A 78 4.60 -40.41 -3.62
N SER A 79 5.01 -40.67 -4.85
CA SER A 79 5.78 -39.73 -5.66
C SER A 79 4.99 -38.45 -5.96
N LEU A 80 3.72 -38.56 -6.34
CA LEU A 80 2.84 -37.40 -6.59
C LEU A 80 2.61 -36.58 -5.31
N LEU A 81 2.31 -37.25 -4.19
CA LEU A 81 2.09 -36.59 -2.90
C LEU A 81 3.37 -35.91 -2.41
N SER A 82 4.53 -36.56 -2.56
CA SER A 82 5.82 -35.97 -2.22
C SER A 82 6.10 -34.74 -3.09
N LYS A 83 5.83 -34.81 -4.40
CA LYS A 83 6.02 -33.65 -5.29
C LYS A 83 5.08 -32.50 -4.93
N LEU A 84 3.81 -32.77 -4.64
CA LEU A 84 2.85 -31.76 -4.21
C LEU A 84 3.31 -31.07 -2.93
N ARG A 85 3.74 -31.85 -1.92
CA ARG A 85 4.23 -31.31 -0.65
C ARG A 85 5.49 -30.46 -0.84
N THR A 86 6.45 -30.92 -1.65
CA THR A 86 7.65 -30.15 -1.95
C THR A 86 7.33 -28.86 -2.68
N LEU A 87 6.46 -28.87 -3.70
CA LEU A 87 6.05 -27.67 -4.42
C LEU A 87 5.31 -26.67 -3.53
N LEU A 88 4.43 -27.15 -2.64
CA LEU A 88 3.75 -26.29 -1.67
C LEU A 88 4.75 -25.65 -0.70
N ASN A 89 5.69 -26.43 -0.17
CA ASN A 89 6.72 -25.90 0.73
C ASN A 89 7.64 -24.90 0.02
N GLU A 90 8.03 -25.16 -1.23
CA GLU A 90 8.83 -24.24 -2.04
C GLU A 90 8.07 -22.94 -2.34
N LEU A 91 6.77 -23.03 -2.65
CA LEU A 91 5.93 -21.85 -2.88
C LEU A 91 5.77 -21.04 -1.60
N ASP A 92 5.45 -21.68 -0.47
CA ASP A 92 5.31 -21.01 0.83
C ASP A 92 6.62 -20.31 1.21
N GLN A 93 7.77 -20.97 1.01
CA GLN A 93 9.07 -20.38 1.27
C GLN A 93 9.37 -19.19 0.35
N ARG A 94 9.12 -19.31 -0.97
CA ARG A 94 9.28 -18.18 -1.91
C ARG A 94 8.37 -17.01 -1.56
N VAL A 95 7.12 -17.26 -1.16
CA VAL A 95 6.18 -16.22 -0.73
C VAL A 95 6.70 -15.54 0.53
N ARG A 96 7.16 -16.29 1.54
CA ARG A 96 7.75 -15.72 2.76
C ARG A 96 8.99 -14.87 2.45
N ASP A 97 9.90 -15.38 1.63
CA ASP A 97 11.13 -14.67 1.26
C ASP A 97 10.82 -13.36 0.51
N ARG A 98 9.90 -13.41 -0.46
CA ARG A 98 9.45 -12.22 -1.19
C ARG A 98 8.73 -11.22 -0.28
N THR A 99 7.89 -11.71 0.63
CA THR A 99 7.18 -10.85 1.58
C THR A 99 8.13 -10.18 2.55
N ALA A 100 9.14 -10.91 3.05
CA ALA A 100 10.18 -10.35 3.92
C ALA A 100 11.05 -9.32 3.18
N ALA A 101 11.42 -9.59 1.91
CA ALA A 101 12.16 -8.65 1.08
C ALA A 101 11.35 -7.36 0.81
N LEU A 102 10.07 -7.49 0.41
CA LEU A 102 9.17 -6.36 0.19
C LEU A 102 8.98 -5.53 1.47
N LYS A 103 8.77 -6.16 2.62
CA LYS A 103 8.67 -5.44 3.90
C LYS A 103 9.92 -4.65 4.25
N ARG A 104 11.12 -5.19 3.98
CA ARG A 104 12.38 -4.46 4.16
C ARG A 104 12.50 -3.28 3.21
N GLU A 105 12.15 -3.48 1.94
CA GLU A 105 12.17 -2.39 0.95
C GLU A 105 11.17 -1.29 1.31
N MET A 106 9.97 -1.64 1.77
CA MET A 106 8.97 -0.68 2.24
C MET A 106 9.48 0.11 3.45
N ALA A 107 10.05 -0.57 4.46
CA ALA A 107 10.59 0.10 5.63
C ALA A 107 11.75 1.04 5.29
N GLU A 108 12.62 0.65 4.34
CA GLU A 108 13.72 1.51 3.89
C GLU A 108 13.20 2.71 3.08
N ARG A 109 12.21 2.51 2.21
CA ARG A 109 11.55 3.62 1.50
C ARG A 109 10.91 4.60 2.47
N GLU A 110 10.16 4.10 3.45
CA GLU A 110 9.49 4.93 4.45
C GLU A 110 10.49 5.74 5.28
N ARG A 111 11.64 5.14 5.64
CA ARG A 111 12.75 5.85 6.28
C ARG A 111 13.35 6.94 5.39
N LEU A 112 13.59 6.65 4.11
CA LEU A 112 14.13 7.64 3.17
C LEU A 112 13.14 8.77 2.92
N ASP A 113 11.85 8.47 2.81
CA ASP A 113 10.81 9.48 2.65
C ASP A 113 10.76 10.42 3.88
N GLN A 114 10.91 9.89 5.09
CA GLN A 114 11.03 10.68 6.32
C GLN A 114 12.28 11.58 6.29
N GLU A 115 13.45 11.04 5.93
CA GLU A 115 14.69 11.82 5.83
C GLU A 115 14.60 12.93 4.78
N ILE A 116 14.00 12.64 3.63
CA ILE A 116 13.73 13.65 2.58
C ILE A 116 12.79 14.72 3.10
N ALA A 117 11.72 14.36 3.81
CA ALA A 117 10.77 15.30 4.38
C ALA A 117 11.46 16.23 5.40
N GLU A 118 12.27 15.68 6.31
CA GLU A 118 13.03 16.45 7.30
C GLU A 118 14.02 17.42 6.64
N VAL A 119 14.75 16.96 5.61
CA VAL A 119 15.68 17.81 4.85
C VAL A 119 14.93 18.91 4.10
N ALA A 120 13.79 18.59 3.49
CA ALA A 120 12.97 19.55 2.77
C ALA A 120 12.40 20.63 3.72
N ASP A 121 11.91 20.27 4.90
CA ASP A 121 11.44 21.23 5.89
C ASP A 121 12.58 22.13 6.39
N ARG A 122 13.73 21.55 6.74
CA ARG A 122 14.92 22.32 7.14
C ARG A 122 15.35 23.31 6.08
N GLU A 123 15.37 22.91 4.80
CA GLU A 123 15.76 23.78 3.71
C GLU A 123 14.71 24.86 3.43
N ARG A 124 13.40 24.56 3.55
CA ARG A 124 12.33 25.57 3.48
C ARG A 124 12.50 26.64 4.55
N ARG A 125 12.71 26.24 5.81
CA ARG A 125 12.95 27.18 6.93
C ARG A 125 14.19 28.04 6.68
N ARG A 126 15.28 27.42 6.23
CA ARG A 126 16.53 28.12 5.88
C ARG A 126 16.33 29.10 4.72
N LEU A 127 15.60 28.73 3.67
CA LEU A 127 15.29 29.62 2.55
C LEU A 127 14.41 30.79 2.98
N GLY A 128 13.38 30.54 3.81
CA GLY A 128 12.55 31.59 4.38
C GLY A 128 13.36 32.61 5.20
N GLN A 129 14.26 32.13 6.06
CA GLN A 129 15.18 32.97 6.83
C GLN A 129 16.14 33.75 5.93
N ASN A 130 16.80 33.10 4.96
CA ASN A 130 17.72 33.76 4.04
C ASN A 130 17.03 34.85 3.19
N LEU A 131 15.78 34.62 2.77
CA LEU A 131 15.00 35.63 2.06
C LEU A 131 14.64 36.80 2.96
N HIS A 132 14.22 36.54 4.20
CA HIS A 132 13.87 37.59 5.15
C HIS A 132 15.08 38.44 5.56
N ASP A 133 16.15 37.78 6.01
CA ASP A 133 17.34 38.43 6.56
C ASP A 133 18.28 38.95 5.48
N GLY A 134 18.43 38.22 4.36
CA GLY A 134 19.30 38.64 3.27
C GLY A 134 18.61 39.64 2.37
N LEU A 135 17.67 39.16 1.55
CA LEU A 135 17.06 39.97 0.51
C LEU A 135 16.14 41.06 1.09
N GLY A 136 15.32 40.72 2.10
CA GLY A 136 14.40 41.65 2.74
C GLY A 136 15.11 42.84 3.40
N GLN A 137 16.17 42.60 4.17
CA GLN A 137 16.96 43.67 4.77
C GLN A 137 17.68 44.52 3.71
N HIS A 138 18.26 43.89 2.68
CA HIS A 138 18.95 44.62 1.62
C HIS A 138 18.00 45.55 0.83
N LEU A 139 16.80 45.06 0.50
CA LEU A 139 15.77 45.87 -0.15
C LEU A 139 15.29 47.01 0.76
N THR A 140 15.11 46.75 2.05
CA THR A 140 14.73 47.79 3.03
C THR A 140 15.78 48.90 3.11
N GLY A 141 17.06 48.55 3.19
CA GLY A 141 18.15 49.53 3.19
C GLY A 141 18.20 50.33 1.87
N THR A 142 17.96 49.67 0.74
CA THR A 142 17.93 50.31 -0.58
C THR A 142 16.74 51.26 -0.71
N ALA A 143 15.57 50.88 -0.21
CA ALA A 143 14.37 51.71 -0.18
C ALA A 143 14.59 52.99 0.65
N LEU A 144 15.20 52.87 1.84
CA LEU A 144 15.56 54.01 2.68
C LEU A 144 16.53 54.96 1.96
N ALA A 145 17.56 54.44 1.29
CA ALA A 145 18.50 55.27 0.54
C ALA A 145 17.83 55.99 -0.65
N ALA A 146 16.93 55.30 -1.37
CA ALA A 146 16.14 55.89 -2.45
C ALA A 146 15.19 56.98 -1.95
N GLN A 147 14.58 56.78 -0.78
CA GLN A 147 13.69 57.75 -0.15
C GLN A 147 14.42 59.03 0.27
N VAL A 148 15.63 58.90 0.84
CA VAL A 148 16.51 60.04 1.14
C VAL A 148 16.92 60.78 -0.14
N LEU A 149 17.21 60.05 -1.22
CA LEU A 149 17.54 60.68 -2.51
C LEU A 149 16.35 61.46 -3.07
N ARG A 150 15.15 60.88 -3.01
CA ARG A 150 13.91 61.54 -3.41
C ARG A 150 13.68 62.83 -2.62
N GLU A 151 13.84 62.80 -1.29
CA GLU A 151 13.68 63.99 -0.44
C GLU A 151 14.67 65.10 -0.82
N LYS A 152 15.94 64.76 -1.07
CA LYS A 152 16.95 65.74 -1.54
C LYS A 152 16.62 66.33 -2.92
N LEU A 153 16.00 65.55 -3.81
CA LEU A 153 15.54 66.04 -5.10
C LEU A 153 14.33 66.96 -4.95
N ALA A 154 13.41 66.62 -4.04
CA ALA A 154 12.23 67.43 -3.74
C ALA A 154 12.61 68.78 -3.11
N ASP A 155 13.55 68.82 -2.18
CA ASP A 155 14.09 70.05 -1.58
C ASP A 155 14.70 71.00 -2.62
N ARG A 156 15.21 70.45 -3.73
CA ARG A 156 15.78 71.21 -4.85
C ARG A 156 14.78 71.50 -5.97
N SER A 157 13.52 71.08 -5.82
CA SER A 157 12.49 71.18 -6.86
C SER A 157 12.94 70.58 -8.20
N ALA A 158 13.70 69.48 -8.16
CA ALA A 158 14.18 68.80 -9.36
C ALA A 158 13.02 68.14 -10.14
N SER A 159 13.13 68.07 -11.45
CA SER A 159 12.12 67.41 -12.30
C SER A 159 12.04 65.89 -12.09
N GLU A 160 13.12 65.29 -11.60
CA GLU A 160 13.34 63.85 -11.47
C GLU A 160 12.66 63.24 -10.23
N VAL A 161 12.02 64.05 -9.39
CA VAL A 161 11.31 63.59 -8.18
C VAL A 161 10.27 62.52 -8.52
N ALA A 162 9.55 62.69 -9.63
CA ALA A 162 8.54 61.73 -10.08
C ALA A 162 9.14 60.36 -10.45
N ASP A 163 10.37 60.33 -10.97
CA ASP A 163 11.05 59.07 -11.28
C ASP A 163 11.65 58.44 -10.02
N ALA A 164 12.14 59.25 -9.07
CA ALA A 164 12.57 58.76 -7.76
C ALA A 164 11.40 58.14 -6.97
N ASP A 165 10.20 58.71 -7.03
CA ASP A 165 8.99 58.13 -6.44
C ASP A 165 8.65 56.74 -7.01
N LYS A 166 8.76 56.57 -8.34
CA LYS A 166 8.55 55.25 -8.97
C LYS A 166 9.56 54.22 -8.46
N VAL A 167 10.83 54.61 -8.29
CA VAL A 167 11.87 53.70 -7.77
C VAL A 167 11.56 53.28 -6.34
N VAL A 168 11.15 54.22 -5.47
CA VAL A 168 10.72 53.90 -4.10
C VAL A 168 9.54 52.93 -4.12
N HIS A 169 8.53 53.19 -4.95
CA HIS A 169 7.36 52.33 -5.09
C HIS A 169 7.72 50.89 -5.52
N TYR A 170 8.58 50.72 -6.53
CA TYR A 170 9.03 49.39 -6.96
C TYR A 170 9.83 48.65 -5.88
N LEU A 171 10.60 49.37 -5.05
CA LEU A 171 11.32 48.78 -3.93
C LEU A 171 10.36 48.32 -2.83
N GLU A 172 9.32 49.10 -2.51
CA GLU A 172 8.28 48.72 -1.56
C GLU A 172 7.52 47.47 -2.03
N GLU A 173 7.11 47.41 -3.31
CA GLU A 173 6.50 46.21 -3.90
C GLU A 173 7.45 45.00 -3.83
N GLY A 174 8.74 45.20 -4.09
CA GLY A 174 9.75 44.16 -3.99
C GLY A 174 9.94 43.62 -2.58
N ILE A 175 9.88 44.50 -1.57
CA ILE A 175 9.92 44.12 -0.14
C ILE A 175 8.71 43.26 0.19
N ASP A 176 7.50 43.66 -0.24
CA ASP A 176 6.28 42.92 0.05
C ASP A 176 6.24 41.57 -0.66
N LEU A 177 6.72 41.50 -1.91
CA LEU A 177 6.88 40.23 -2.62
C LEU A 177 7.84 39.30 -1.89
N THR A 178 8.97 39.82 -1.42
CA THR A 178 9.98 39.04 -0.68
C THR A 178 9.42 38.53 0.66
N ARG A 179 8.69 39.38 1.40
CA ARG A 179 8.02 38.96 2.65
C ARG A 179 6.95 37.90 2.41
N ASN A 180 6.19 38.02 1.33
CA ASN A 180 5.19 37.02 0.96
C ASN A 180 5.83 35.69 0.56
N LEU A 181 6.95 35.72 -0.18
CA LEU A 181 7.71 34.52 -0.53
C LEU A 181 8.32 33.86 0.71
N ALA A 182 8.98 34.64 1.58
CA ALA A 182 9.54 34.14 2.83
C ALA A 182 8.45 33.49 3.70
N ARG A 183 7.28 34.14 3.84
CA ARG A 183 6.12 33.55 4.52
C ARG A 183 5.57 32.31 3.82
N GLY A 184 5.61 32.23 2.49
CA GLY A 184 5.22 31.03 1.75
C GLY A 184 6.14 29.83 1.96
N PHE A 185 7.41 30.06 2.32
CA PHE A 185 8.34 29.00 2.76
C PHE A 185 8.11 28.59 4.23
N PHE A 186 7.47 29.45 5.03
CA PHE A 186 6.87 29.10 6.32
C PHE A 186 5.44 28.64 6.10
N SER A 187 5.26 27.42 5.61
CA SER A 187 3.98 26.77 5.87
C SER A 187 3.94 26.54 7.38
N PRO A 188 2.97 27.05 8.14
CA PRO A 188 2.72 26.48 9.45
C PRO A 188 2.43 25.02 9.15
N GLU A 189 3.30 24.13 9.58
CA GLU A 189 2.84 22.79 9.87
C GLU A 189 1.57 22.98 10.68
N LEU A 190 0.51 22.33 10.22
CA LEU A 190 -0.71 22.27 10.97
C LEU A 190 -0.39 21.53 12.28
N GLU A 191 0.17 22.23 13.28
CA GLU A 191 -0.06 21.90 14.68
C GLU A 191 -1.56 21.71 14.83
N ALA A 192 -2.01 20.79 15.67
CA ALA A 192 -3.35 20.17 15.68
C ALA A 192 -4.62 21.06 15.52
N ASP A 193 -4.51 22.40 15.52
CA ASP A 193 -5.54 23.40 15.20
C ASP A 193 -5.30 24.19 13.87
N GLY A 194 -4.29 23.84 13.07
CA GLY A 194 -3.69 24.69 12.04
C GLY A 194 -4.43 24.77 10.71
N LEU A 195 -5.33 23.84 10.39
CA LEU A 195 -6.08 23.85 9.12
C LEU A 195 -7.02 25.04 9.05
N ASN A 196 -7.77 25.25 10.13
CA ASN A 196 -8.72 26.34 10.22
C ASN A 196 -7.98 27.67 10.16
N VAL A 197 -6.87 27.80 10.91
CA VAL A 197 -6.01 28.99 10.89
C VAL A 197 -5.46 29.28 9.48
N ALA A 198 -5.00 28.26 8.75
CA ALA A 198 -4.52 28.42 7.38
C ALA A 198 -5.63 28.85 6.42
N LEU A 199 -6.84 28.28 6.53
CA LEU A 199 -7.98 28.63 5.68
C LEU A 199 -8.53 30.04 5.98
N TYR A 200 -8.58 30.45 7.25
CA TYR A 200 -8.90 31.83 7.63
C TYR A 200 -7.84 32.81 7.10
N GLY A 201 -6.56 32.47 7.24
CA GLY A 201 -5.46 33.27 6.69
C GLY A 201 -5.52 33.41 5.17
N LEU A 202 -5.88 32.34 4.46
CA LEU A 202 -6.06 32.36 3.00
C LEU A 202 -7.24 33.23 2.58
N ALA A 203 -8.40 33.09 3.23
CA ALA A 203 -9.58 33.91 2.94
C ALA A 203 -9.28 35.41 3.15
N ALA A 204 -8.62 35.76 4.25
CA ALA A 204 -8.19 37.12 4.52
C ALA A 204 -7.23 37.66 3.44
N ASN A 205 -6.22 36.86 3.04
CA ASN A 205 -5.28 37.25 1.98
C ASN A 205 -5.97 37.47 0.64
N ILE A 206 -6.95 36.62 0.28
CA ILE A 206 -7.70 36.76 -0.98
C ILE A 206 -8.50 38.05 -0.98
N THR A 207 -9.16 38.36 0.15
CA THR A 207 -9.93 39.60 0.30
C THR A 207 -9.06 40.83 0.28
N GLU A 208 -7.91 40.81 0.95
CA GLU A 208 -6.98 41.94 0.96
C GLU A 208 -6.34 42.18 -0.42
N ARG A 209 -5.85 41.10 -1.05
CA ARG A 209 -5.02 41.20 -2.26
C ARG A 209 -5.81 41.31 -3.55
N PHE A 210 -6.92 40.59 -3.66
CA PHE A 210 -7.74 40.57 -4.90
C PHE A 210 -9.02 41.37 -4.76
N ARG A 211 -9.29 41.95 -3.58
CA ARG A 211 -10.53 42.68 -3.27
C ARG A 211 -11.80 41.86 -3.53
N VAL A 212 -11.70 40.53 -3.41
CA VAL A 212 -12.82 39.61 -3.52
C VAL A 212 -13.31 39.26 -2.12
N PRO A 213 -14.59 39.52 -1.76
CA PRO A 213 -15.13 39.14 -0.46
C PRO A 213 -15.05 37.61 -0.30
N CYS A 214 -14.23 37.16 0.66
CA CYS A 214 -14.01 35.74 0.91
C CYS A 214 -14.14 35.49 2.41
N THR A 215 -15.05 34.59 2.79
CA THR A 215 -15.28 34.21 4.18
C THR A 215 -15.04 32.72 4.33
N CYS A 216 -14.25 32.36 5.35
CA CYS A 216 -14.10 30.97 5.76
C CYS A 216 -15.01 30.71 6.96
N SER A 217 -15.71 29.58 6.97
CA SER A 217 -16.49 29.10 8.10
C SER A 217 -16.09 27.65 8.34
N ALA A 218 -15.41 27.38 9.44
CA ALA A 218 -15.05 26.05 9.87
C ALA A 218 -15.76 25.69 11.17
N ASP A 219 -16.09 24.42 11.33
CA ASP A 219 -16.65 23.87 12.56
C ASP A 219 -15.48 23.40 13.45
N ASP A 220 -15.47 23.75 14.74
CA ASP A 220 -14.39 23.42 15.70
C ASP A 220 -14.17 21.90 15.89
N ALA A 221 -15.07 21.08 15.34
CA ALA A 221 -15.04 19.63 15.42
C ALA A 221 -14.12 18.95 14.39
N VAL A 222 -13.61 19.66 13.37
CA VAL A 222 -12.75 19.05 12.34
C VAL A 222 -11.29 19.00 12.81
N ARG A 223 -11.01 18.08 13.73
CA ARG A 223 -9.63 17.69 14.07
C ARG A 223 -9.12 16.72 13.03
N VAL A 224 -8.29 17.21 12.11
CA VAL A 224 -7.50 16.34 11.24
C VAL A 224 -6.37 15.80 12.10
N GLY A 225 -6.50 14.56 12.58
CA GLY A 225 -5.43 13.90 13.33
C GLY A 225 -4.18 13.76 12.46
N ASP A 226 -3.02 13.98 13.06
CA ASP A 226 -1.73 13.71 12.45
C ASP A 226 -1.67 12.24 12.04
N ALA A 227 -1.33 11.97 10.78
CA ALA A 227 -1.19 10.61 10.26
C ALA A 227 0.12 9.92 10.73
N THR A 228 0.85 10.53 11.67
CA THR A 228 2.19 10.13 12.13
C THR A 228 2.25 9.62 13.57
N THR A 229 1.12 9.34 14.21
CA THR A 229 1.06 8.63 15.51
C THR A 229 0.02 7.52 15.55
#